data_AF-A0AAW2W7E6-F1
#
_entry.id   AF-A0AAW2W7E6-F1
#
_cell.length_a   1.000
_cell.length_b   1.000
_cell.length_c   1.000
_cell.angle_alpha   90.00
_cell.angle_beta   90.00
_cell.angle_gamma   90.00
#
_symmetry.space_group_name_H-M   'P 1'
#
loop_
_entity.id
_entity.type
_entity.pdbx_description
1 polymer ?
#
loop_
_entity_poly.entity_id
_entity_poly.type
_entity_poly.pdbx_seq_one_letter_code
_entity_poly.pdbx_strand_id
1 'polypeptide(L)'
;MLLEKTNDPFDQIELVDVLARLGICYHFTDHIDKILKNVRLLVDGDDRWNNDDLHSTALGFRLLRQHGYKVSPEIFRNFMDQKGNFRTTLCDDVKGLLSLYEASYLSMEGEDILDAAKVFATHHLKQKLKQNINQNLAEEISHALEVPYHC
;
A
#
# COMPACT_ATOMS: atom_id res chain seq x y z
N MET A 1 16.91 -19.26 3.77
CA MET A 1 17.00 -17.96 3.03
C MET A 1 16.43 -16.82 3.87
N LEU A 2 16.79 -15.55 3.61
CA LEU A 2 16.24 -14.39 4.36
C LEU A 2 14.69 -14.40 4.40
N LEU A 3 14.07 -14.82 3.30
CA LEU A 3 12.62 -14.99 3.13
C LEU A 3 11.98 -16.10 3.98
N GLU A 4 12.76 -17.05 4.52
CA GLU A 4 12.24 -18.14 5.36
C GLU A 4 12.28 -17.82 6.85
N LYS A 5 12.88 -16.69 7.24
CA LYS A 5 13.00 -16.28 8.65
C LYS A 5 11.85 -15.37 9.12
N THR A 6 11.16 -14.71 8.19
CA THR A 6 10.02 -13.83 8.46
C THR A 6 8.74 -14.65 8.43
N ASN A 7 8.23 -15.06 9.59
CA ASN A 7 6.97 -15.81 9.69
C ASN A 7 5.74 -14.89 9.73
N ASP A 8 5.93 -13.60 9.98
CA ASP A 8 4.86 -12.63 10.01
C ASP A 8 4.48 -12.19 8.58
N PRO A 9 3.19 -12.24 8.18
CA PRO A 9 2.76 -11.83 6.86
C PRO A 9 3.05 -10.35 6.52
N PHE A 10 3.09 -9.46 7.51
CA PHE A 10 3.39 -8.04 7.29
C PHE A 10 4.88 -7.84 6.97
N ASP A 11 5.76 -8.48 7.73
CA ASP A 11 7.20 -8.47 7.43
C ASP A 11 7.49 -9.07 6.03
N GLN A 12 6.74 -10.09 5.63
CA GLN A 12 6.88 -10.72 4.32
C GLN A 12 6.51 -9.77 3.17
N ILE A 13 5.41 -9.02 3.27
CA ILE A 13 5.02 -8.07 2.21
C ILE A 13 5.97 -6.89 2.12
N GLU A 14 6.50 -6.41 3.25
CA GLU A 14 7.52 -5.35 3.25
C GLU A 14 8.80 -5.83 2.56
N LEU A 15 9.22 -7.07 2.82
CA LEU A 15 10.35 -7.65 2.15
C LEU A 15 10.12 -7.78 0.63
N VAL A 16 8.92 -8.20 0.20
CA VAL A 16 8.57 -8.23 -1.23
C VAL A 16 8.64 -6.83 -1.84
N ASP A 17 8.17 -5.81 -1.14
CA ASP A 17 8.25 -4.41 -1.60
C ASP A 17 9.71 -3.96 -1.78
N VAL A 18 10.56 -4.24 -0.80
CA VAL A 18 11.99 -3.93 -0.87
C VAL A 18 12.65 -4.64 -2.06
N LEU A 19 12.37 -5.92 -2.27
CA LEU A 19 12.91 -6.67 -3.43
C LEU A 19 12.43 -6.09 -4.76
N ALA A 20 11.18 -5.63 -4.83
CA ALA A 20 10.60 -4.98 -6.01
C ALA A 20 11.26 -3.64 -6.30
N ARG A 21 11.43 -2.81 -5.27
CA ARG A 21 12.11 -1.52 -5.36
C ARG A 21 13.59 -1.64 -5.74
N LEU A 22 14.24 -2.72 -5.33
CA LEU A 22 15.62 -3.03 -5.72
C LEU A 22 15.73 -3.66 -7.12
N GLY A 23 14.60 -4.01 -7.76
CA GLY A 23 14.59 -4.62 -9.09
C GLY A 23 15.14 -6.04 -9.13
N ILE A 24 15.10 -6.78 -8.02
CA ILE A 24 15.70 -8.12 -7.88
C ILE A 24 14.68 -9.24 -7.63
N CYS A 25 13.38 -8.96 -7.80
CA CYS A 25 12.31 -9.96 -7.63
C CYS A 25 12.49 -11.24 -8.44
N TYR A 26 13.12 -11.15 -9.62
CA TYR A 26 13.29 -12.29 -10.54
C TYR A 26 14.14 -13.43 -9.95
N HIS A 27 14.94 -13.17 -8.91
CA HIS A 27 15.68 -14.20 -8.18
C HIS A 27 14.82 -14.96 -7.16
N PHE A 28 13.63 -14.45 -6.85
CA PHE A 28 12.80 -14.90 -5.74
C PHE A 28 11.35 -15.22 -6.16
N THR A 29 11.10 -15.41 -7.45
CA THR A 29 9.75 -15.59 -8.04
C THR A 29 8.89 -16.60 -7.26
N ASP A 30 9.40 -17.82 -7.03
CA ASP A 30 8.65 -18.88 -6.33
C ASP A 30 8.29 -18.49 -4.88
N HIS A 31 9.19 -17.76 -4.21
CA HIS A 31 8.97 -17.30 -2.84
C HIS A 31 7.95 -16.15 -2.80
N ILE A 32 8.06 -15.18 -3.73
CA ILE A 32 7.13 -14.06 -3.87
C ILE A 32 5.73 -14.60 -4.16
N ASP A 33 5.60 -15.55 -5.10
CA ASP A 33 4.32 -16.19 -5.43
C ASP A 33 3.69 -16.87 -4.20
N LYS A 34 4.49 -17.55 -3.38
CA LYS A 34 4.02 -18.17 -2.14
C LYS A 34 3.53 -17.13 -1.13
N ILE A 35 4.28 -16.04 -0.95
CA ILE A 35 3.91 -14.94 -0.05
C ILE A 35 2.59 -14.31 -0.53
N LEU A 36 2.49 -13.95 -1.81
CA LEU A 36 1.30 -13.30 -2.37
C LEU A 36 0.06 -14.21 -2.29
N LYS A 37 0.21 -15.53 -2.48
CA LYS A 37 -0.89 -16.49 -2.24
C LYS A 37 -1.37 -16.44 -0.80
N ASN A 38 -0.47 -16.38 0.18
CA ASN A 38 -0.84 -16.27 1.59
C ASN A 38 -1.54 -14.93 1.88
N VAL A 39 -0.99 -13.82 1.38
CA VAL A 39 -1.58 -12.48 1.53
C VAL A 39 -2.98 -12.45 0.92
N ARG A 40 -3.18 -13.09 -0.24
CA ARG A 40 -4.49 -13.20 -0.86
C ARG A 40 -5.50 -13.90 0.02
N LEU A 41 -5.12 -15.02 0.64
CA LEU A 41 -5.99 -15.74 1.57
C LEU A 41 -6.36 -14.89 2.78
N LEU A 42 -5.43 -14.08 3.28
CA LEU A 42 -5.66 -13.16 4.39
C LEU A 42 -6.63 -12.04 4.00
N VAL A 43 -6.44 -11.43 2.82
CA VAL A 43 -7.32 -10.38 2.29
C VAL A 43 -8.74 -10.90 2.04
N ASP A 44 -8.90 -12.15 1.58
CA ASP A 44 -10.21 -12.71 1.22
C ASP A 44 -11.02 -13.28 2.41
N GLY A 45 -10.36 -13.72 3.50
CA GLY A 45 -11.01 -14.59 4.46
C GLY A 45 -10.56 -14.49 5.92
N ASP A 46 -9.66 -13.58 6.28
CA ASP A 46 -9.13 -13.49 7.64
C ASP A 46 -9.33 -12.10 8.26
N ASP A 47 -10.07 -12.05 9.38
CA ASP A 47 -10.20 -10.85 10.21
C ASP A 47 -8.84 -10.33 10.72
N ARG A 48 -7.76 -11.13 10.66
CA ARG A 48 -6.39 -10.71 11.04
C ARG A 48 -5.75 -9.71 10.08
N TRP A 49 -6.12 -9.71 8.79
CA TRP A 49 -5.69 -8.64 7.89
C TRP A 49 -6.49 -7.36 8.10
N ASN A 50 -7.65 -7.48 8.76
CA ASN A 50 -8.55 -6.39 9.09
C ASN A 50 -8.11 -5.63 10.35
N ASN A 51 -6.80 -5.37 10.48
CA ASN A 51 -6.21 -4.77 11.67
C ASN A 51 -6.25 -3.22 11.65
N ASP A 52 -7.15 -2.62 10.87
CA ASP A 52 -7.25 -1.16 10.68
C ASP A 52 -5.92 -0.48 10.21
N ASP A 53 -4.94 -1.25 9.71
CA ASP A 53 -3.66 -0.72 9.27
C ASP A 53 -3.69 -0.36 7.77
N LEU A 54 -3.58 0.95 7.49
CA LEU A 54 -3.67 1.50 6.15
C LEU A 54 -2.47 1.07 5.29
N HIS A 55 -1.27 1.07 5.87
CA HIS A 55 -0.04 0.72 5.19
C HIS A 55 -0.10 -0.70 4.62
N SER A 56 -0.35 -1.69 5.48
CA SER A 56 -0.39 -3.10 5.10
C SER A 56 -1.48 -3.37 4.09
N THR A 57 -2.68 -2.79 4.29
CA THR A 57 -3.79 -2.98 3.36
C THR A 57 -3.48 -2.42 1.98
N ALA A 58 -2.97 -1.19 1.90
CA ALA A 58 -2.60 -0.58 0.64
C ALA A 58 -1.42 -1.28 -0.04
N LEU A 59 -0.40 -1.70 0.72
CA LEU A 59 0.76 -2.41 0.19
C LEU A 59 0.36 -3.78 -0.36
N GLY A 60 -0.40 -4.58 0.40
CA GLY A 60 -0.89 -5.88 -0.03
C GLY A 60 -1.75 -5.78 -1.29
N PHE A 61 -2.69 -4.82 -1.32
CA PHE A 61 -3.47 -4.52 -2.51
C PHE A 61 -2.61 -4.22 -3.73
N ARG A 62 -1.62 -3.33 -3.56
CA ARG A 62 -0.70 -2.93 -4.63
C ARG A 62 0.07 -4.12 -5.18
N LEU A 63 0.72 -4.88 -4.30
CA LEU A 63 1.54 -6.04 -4.68
C LEU A 63 0.69 -7.13 -5.34
N LEU A 64 -0.50 -7.42 -4.81
CA LEU A 64 -1.41 -8.40 -5.40
C LEU A 64 -1.84 -7.99 -6.82
N ARG A 65 -2.29 -6.75 -7.03
CA ARG A 65 -2.70 -6.28 -8.36
C ARG A 65 -1.55 -6.28 -9.37
N GLN A 66 -0.34 -5.90 -8.94
CA GLN A 66 0.86 -5.94 -9.78
C GLN A 66 1.20 -7.34 -10.28
N HIS A 67 0.88 -8.36 -9.49
CA HIS A 67 1.08 -9.77 -9.86
C HIS A 67 -0.18 -10.41 -10.48
N GLY A 68 -1.13 -9.58 -10.96
CA GLY A 68 -2.28 -10.04 -11.73
C GLY A 68 -3.46 -10.55 -10.90
N TYR A 69 -3.43 -10.43 -9.58
CA TYR A 69 -4.58 -10.80 -8.74
C TYR A 69 -5.69 -9.74 -8.86
N LYS A 70 -6.93 -10.21 -8.97
CA LYS A 70 -8.12 -9.36 -8.96
C LYS A 70 -8.54 -9.05 -7.54
N VAL A 71 -8.04 -7.94 -6.98
CA VAL A 71 -8.42 -7.45 -5.64
C VAL A 71 -9.40 -6.30 -5.78
N SER A 72 -10.53 -6.37 -5.08
CA SER A 72 -11.54 -5.30 -5.10
C SER A 72 -11.05 -4.07 -4.30
N PRO A 73 -11.27 -2.83 -4.77
CA PRO A 73 -10.92 -1.63 -4.01
C PRO A 73 -11.81 -1.45 -2.77
N GLU A 74 -12.86 -2.26 -2.65
CA GLU A 74 -13.79 -2.30 -1.52
C GLU A 74 -13.11 -2.54 -0.16
N ILE A 75 -11.94 -3.16 -0.15
CA ILE A 75 -11.12 -3.30 1.06
C ILE A 75 -10.79 -1.94 1.71
N PHE A 76 -10.80 -0.84 0.93
CA PHE A 76 -10.51 0.48 1.46
C PHE A 76 -11.70 1.12 2.19
N ARG A 77 -12.91 0.54 2.13
CA ARG A 77 -14.09 1.05 2.84
C ARG A 77 -13.88 1.08 4.36
N ASN A 78 -13.04 0.22 4.91
CA ASN A 78 -12.70 0.21 6.33
C ASN A 78 -11.98 1.50 6.76
N PHE A 79 -11.39 2.24 5.82
CA PHE A 79 -10.70 3.50 6.06
C PHE A 79 -11.59 4.73 5.82
N MET A 80 -12.87 4.52 5.51
CA MET A 80 -13.81 5.59 5.20
C MET A 80 -14.79 5.86 6.35
N ASP A 81 -15.31 7.07 6.38
CA ASP A 81 -16.41 7.47 7.26
C ASP A 81 -17.78 7.10 6.65
N GLN A 82 -18.85 7.34 7.40
CA GLN A 82 -20.23 7.08 6.96
C GLN A 82 -20.66 7.92 5.75
N LYS A 83 -19.91 8.96 5.40
CA LYS A 83 -20.15 9.82 4.23
C LYS A 83 -19.35 9.37 3.01
N GLY A 84 -18.56 8.30 3.12
CA GLY A 84 -17.73 7.78 2.05
C GLY A 84 -16.40 8.51 1.85
N ASN A 85 -15.96 9.34 2.81
CA ASN A 85 -14.66 10.01 2.75
C ASN A 85 -13.62 9.24 3.57
N PHE A 86 -12.36 9.22 3.12
CA PHE A 86 -11.27 8.69 3.95
C PHE A 86 -11.19 9.44 5.28
N ARG A 87 -11.09 8.68 6.38
CA ARG A 87 -11.09 9.20 7.75
C ARG A 87 -9.90 10.14 7.96
N THR A 88 -10.16 11.33 8.47
CA THR A 88 -9.10 12.32 8.76
C THR A 88 -8.15 11.87 9.88
N THR A 89 -8.47 10.82 10.63
CA THR A 89 -7.56 10.20 11.59
C THR A 89 -6.36 9.53 10.92
N LEU A 90 -6.41 9.27 9.61
CA LEU A 90 -5.33 8.67 8.83
C LEU A 90 -4.25 9.67 8.41
N CYS A 91 -4.50 10.98 8.59
CA CYS A 91 -3.64 12.05 8.09
C CYS A 91 -2.22 12.05 8.69
N ASP A 92 -2.05 11.42 9.87
CA ASP A 92 -0.77 11.35 10.56
C ASP A 92 0.02 10.07 10.23
N ASP A 93 -0.61 9.06 9.63
CA ASP A 93 0.05 7.85 9.15
C ASP A 93 0.70 8.09 7.78
N VAL A 94 1.89 8.71 7.80
CA VAL A 94 2.63 9.04 6.57
C VAL A 94 2.95 7.79 5.75
N LYS A 95 3.31 6.68 6.40
CA LYS A 95 3.65 5.42 5.72
C LYS A 95 2.41 4.83 5.03
N GLY A 96 1.27 4.82 5.71
CA GLY A 96 -0.01 4.42 5.13
C GLY A 96 -0.46 5.32 3.99
N LEU A 97 -0.29 6.65 4.12
CA LEU A 97 -0.61 7.60 3.05
C LEU A 97 0.25 7.37 1.80
N LEU A 98 1.55 7.10 1.96
CA LEU A 98 2.44 6.76 0.84
C LEU A 98 1.99 5.48 0.15
N SER A 99 1.71 4.42 0.90
CA SER A 99 1.23 3.17 0.32
C SER A 99 -0.14 3.32 -0.34
N LEU A 100 -1.06 4.09 0.25
CA LEU A 100 -2.37 4.38 -0.33
C LEU A 100 -2.23 5.18 -1.63
N TYR A 101 -1.35 6.19 -1.65
CA TYR A 101 -1.04 6.95 -2.84
C TYR A 101 -0.50 6.05 -3.96
N GLU A 102 0.50 5.22 -3.69
CA GLU A 102 1.05 4.30 -4.69
C GLU A 102 0.01 3.27 -5.17
N ALA A 103 -0.78 2.70 -4.26
CA ALA A 103 -1.85 1.75 -4.58
C ALA A 103 -2.92 2.36 -5.50
N SER A 104 -3.23 3.65 -5.33
CA SER A 104 -4.24 4.35 -6.13
C SER A 104 -3.91 4.43 -7.63
N TYR A 105 -2.64 4.28 -8.01
CA TYR A 105 -2.24 4.26 -9.43
C TYR A 105 -2.60 2.97 -10.16
N LEU A 106 -3.01 1.94 -9.44
CA LEU A 106 -3.50 0.68 -10.02
C LEU A 106 -5.02 0.70 -10.22
N SER A 107 -5.63 1.88 -10.24
CA SER A 107 -7.06 2.08 -10.49
C SER A 107 -7.47 1.67 -11.89
N MET A 108 -8.67 1.08 -11.99
CA MET A 108 -9.35 0.74 -13.24
C MET A 108 -10.59 1.62 -13.42
N GLU A 109 -11.14 1.67 -14.64
CA GLU A 109 -12.35 2.44 -14.91
C GLU A 109 -13.51 2.02 -14.00
N GLY A 110 -14.15 2.99 -13.33
CA GLY A 110 -15.26 2.78 -12.40
C GLY A 110 -14.84 2.53 -10.94
N GLU A 111 -13.56 2.62 -10.59
CA GLU A 111 -13.06 2.45 -9.23
C GLU A 111 -12.91 3.78 -8.47
N ASP A 112 -14.02 4.51 -8.29
CA ASP A 112 -14.05 5.84 -7.65
C ASP A 112 -13.37 5.91 -6.27
N ILE A 113 -13.35 4.79 -5.54
CA ILE A 113 -12.66 4.66 -4.25
C ILE A 113 -11.16 4.96 -4.37
N LEU A 114 -10.51 4.51 -5.45
CA LEU A 114 -9.08 4.72 -5.67
C LEU A 114 -8.79 6.13 -6.16
N ASP A 115 -9.68 6.73 -6.92
CA ASP A 115 -9.58 8.15 -7.27
C ASP A 115 -9.69 9.04 -6.03
N ALA A 116 -10.64 8.73 -5.14
CA ALA A 116 -10.76 9.39 -3.84
C ALA A 116 -9.50 9.16 -2.98
N ALA A 117 -8.94 7.94 -2.99
CA ALA A 117 -7.72 7.60 -2.27
C ALA A 117 -6.53 8.44 -2.77
N LYS A 118 -6.38 8.57 -4.09
CA LYS A 118 -5.35 9.38 -4.73
C LYS A 118 -5.45 10.84 -4.29
N VAL A 119 -6.64 11.43 -4.35
CA VAL A 119 -6.88 12.82 -3.95
C VAL A 119 -6.57 13.03 -2.47
N PHE A 120 -7.08 12.16 -1.61
CA PHE A 120 -6.86 12.21 -0.16
C PHE A 120 -5.37 12.11 0.18
N ALA A 121 -4.70 11.06 -0.29
CA ALA A 121 -3.30 10.83 0.01
C ALA A 121 -2.41 11.95 -0.52
N THR A 122 -2.63 12.40 -1.76
CA THR A 122 -1.90 13.53 -2.35
C THR A 122 -2.04 14.80 -1.51
N HIS A 123 -3.26 15.12 -1.07
CA HIS A 123 -3.50 16.30 -0.26
C HIS A 123 -2.71 16.25 1.05
N HIS A 124 -2.83 15.15 1.79
CA HIS A 124 -2.20 15.04 3.11
C HIS A 124 -0.68 14.91 3.04
N LEU A 125 -0.13 14.21 2.05
CA LEU A 125 1.32 14.17 1.79
C LEU A 125 1.89 15.57 1.49
N LYS A 126 1.19 16.37 0.66
CA LYS A 126 1.58 17.77 0.40
C LYS A 126 1.47 18.66 1.64
N GLN A 127 0.51 18.42 2.52
CA GLN A 127 0.43 19.14 3.80
C GLN A 127 1.58 18.75 4.74
N LYS A 128 1.96 17.47 4.78
CA LYS A 128 3.10 17.00 5.58
C LYS A 128 4.42 17.64 5.15
N LEU A 129 4.64 17.84 3.85
CA LEU A 129 5.81 18.58 3.34
C LEU A 129 5.90 20.05 3.81
N LYS A 130 4.79 20.66 4.21
CA LYS A 130 4.77 22.03 4.77
C LYS A 130 5.07 22.07 6.26
N GLN A 131 5.14 20.91 6.92
CA GLN A 131 5.46 20.79 8.34
C GLN A 131 6.96 20.58 8.52
N ASN A 132 7.46 20.79 9.74
CA ASN A 132 8.86 20.55 10.06
C ASN A 132 9.11 19.04 10.28
N ILE A 133 9.26 18.29 9.19
CA ILE A 133 9.54 16.85 9.18
C ILE A 133 11.02 16.57 8.92
N ASN A 134 11.46 15.34 9.21
CA ASN A 134 12.83 14.90 8.90
C ASN A 134 13.09 14.96 7.38
N GLN A 135 14.32 15.35 7.01
CA GLN A 135 14.72 15.49 5.61
C GLN A 135 14.54 14.22 4.78
N ASN A 136 14.92 13.04 5.31
CA ASN A 136 14.79 11.77 4.58
C ASN A 136 13.31 11.47 4.27
N LEU A 137 12.42 11.75 5.22
CA LEU A 137 10.99 11.57 5.03
C LEU A 137 10.43 12.58 4.01
N ALA A 138 10.92 13.82 4.03
CA ALA A 138 10.53 14.83 3.04
C ALA A 138 10.98 14.43 1.62
N GLU A 139 12.17 13.86 1.48
CA GLU A 139 12.69 13.34 0.22
C GLU A 139 11.86 12.16 -0.29
N GLU A 140 11.51 11.22 0.59
CA GLU A 140 10.64 10.07 0.25
C GLU A 140 9.27 10.53 -0.24
N ILE A 141 8.61 11.45 0.49
CA ILE A 141 7.31 12.00 0.08
C ILE A 141 7.42 12.75 -1.25
N SER A 142 8.45 13.58 -1.41
CA SER A 142 8.65 14.37 -2.62
C SER A 142 8.86 13.46 -3.83
N HIS A 143 9.70 12.43 -3.67
CA HIS A 143 9.98 11.47 -4.72
C HIS A 143 8.71 10.71 -5.16
N ALA A 144 7.93 10.20 -4.19
CA ALA A 144 6.66 9.53 -4.49
C ALA A 144 5.68 10.45 -5.23
N LEU A 145 5.57 11.72 -4.83
CA LEU A 145 4.68 12.70 -5.48
C LEU A 145 5.14 13.13 -6.88
N GLU A 146 6.44 13.07 -7.17
CA GLU A 146 7.01 13.39 -8.49
C GLU A 146 6.85 12.24 -9.47
N VAL A 147 7.27 11.04 -9.08
CA VAL A 147 7.17 9.82 -9.87
C VAL A 147 6.59 8.72 -8.98
N PRO A 148 5.29 8.43 -9.10
CA PRO A 148 4.71 7.24 -8.50
C PRO A 148 5.46 6.01 -8.97
N TYR A 149 5.75 5.10 -8.05
CA TYR A 149 6.59 3.92 -8.34
C TYR A 149 6.04 3.02 -9.47
N HIS A 150 4.76 3.20 -9.84
CA HIS A 150 4.04 2.38 -10.81
C HIS A 150 3.21 3.25 -11.78
N CYS A 151 3.86 4.24 -12.40
CA CYS A 151 3.35 4.94 -13.59
C CYS A 151 3.70 4.20 -14.89
#